data_AF-A0ABD5CF38-F1
#
_entry.id   AF-A0ABD5CF38-F1
#
_cell.length_a   1.000
_cell.length_b   1.000
_cell.length_c   1.000
_cell.angle_alpha   90.00
_cell.angle_beta   90.00
_cell.angle_gamma   90.00
#
_symmetry.space_group_name_H-M   'P 1'
#
loop_
_entity.id
_entity.type
_entity.pdbx_description
1 polymer ?
#
loop_
_entity_poly.entity_id
_entity_poly.type
_entity_poly.pdbx_seq_one_letter_code
_entity_poly.pdbx_strand_id
1 'polypeptide(L)'
;MTLRDMAGLHERIKLLEEEIADRVAEHTNRSVLILTAVTVIALPINLIAGFLGMNVGGLPFRYDPCGFWIVMLIAVSLTSLAAWLIFRLRSD
;
A
#
# COMPACT_ATOMS: atom_id res chain seq x y z
N MET A 1 -38.96 -27.72 -23.40
CA MET A 1 -38.94 -27.68 -21.92
C MET A 1 -37.50 -27.68 -21.40
N THR A 2 -36.65 -28.60 -21.86
CA THR A 2 -35.22 -28.71 -21.54
C THR A 2 -34.35 -27.45 -21.75
N LEU A 3 -34.60 -26.65 -22.79
CA LEU A 3 -33.86 -25.41 -23.05
C LEU A 3 -34.08 -24.33 -21.99
N ARG A 4 -35.29 -24.24 -21.42
CA ARG A 4 -35.61 -23.27 -20.36
C ARG A 4 -34.92 -23.65 -19.05
N ASP A 5 -34.89 -24.95 -18.75
CA ASP A 5 -34.20 -25.47 -17.57
C ASP A 5 -32.68 -25.29 -17.69
N MET A 6 -32.10 -25.52 -18.87
CA MET A 6 -30.69 -25.25 -19.16
C MET A 6 -30.34 -23.77 -19.03
N ALA A 7 -31.16 -22.86 -19.58
CA ALA A 7 -30.95 -21.42 -19.45
C ALA A 7 -31.04 -20.97 -17.98
N GLY A 8 -32.03 -21.47 -17.22
CA GLY A 8 -32.18 -21.15 -15.81
C GLY A 8 -31.03 -21.66 -14.93
N LEU A 9 -30.46 -22.83 -15.25
CA LEU A 9 -29.25 -23.32 -14.59
C LEU A 9 -28.02 -22.48 -14.95
N HIS A 10 -27.89 -22.08 -16.21
CA HIS A 10 -26.78 -21.25 -16.67
C HIS A 10 -26.78 -19.87 -15.98
N GLU A 11 -27.96 -19.26 -15.84
CA GLU A 11 -28.14 -18.00 -15.10
C GLU A 11 -27.68 -18.12 -13.64
N ARG A 12 -28.04 -19.22 -12.98
CA ARG A 12 -27.64 -19.49 -11.58
C ARG A 12 -26.14 -19.75 -11.44
N ILE A 13 -25.54 -20.46 -12.39
CA ILE A 13 -24.09 -20.69 -12.42
C ILE A 13 -23.36 -19.36 -12.57
N LYS A 14 -23.83 -18.50 -13.48
CA LYS A 14 -23.26 -17.17 -13.68
C LYS A 14 -23.39 -16.29 -12.43
N LEU A 15 -24.54 -16.32 -11.77
CA LEU A 15 -24.73 -15.60 -10.50
C LEU A 15 -23.82 -16.13 -9.38
N LEU A 16 -23.61 -17.45 -9.29
CA LEU A 16 -22.67 -18.05 -8.35
C LEU A 16 -21.21 -17.66 -8.67
N GLU A 17 -20.85 -17.61 -9.95
CA GLU A 17 -19.53 -17.15 -10.39
C GLU A 17 -19.29 -15.69 -9.98
N GLU A 18 -20.28 -14.81 -10.20
CA GLU A 18 -20.24 -13.43 -9.74
C GLU A 18 -20.13 -13.33 -8.21
N GLU A 19 -20.89 -14.13 -7.45
CA GLU A 19 -20.79 -14.13 -5.98
C GLU A 19 -19.41 -14.63 -5.48
N ILE A 20 -18.84 -15.65 -6.12
CA ILE A 20 -17.49 -16.15 -5.81
C ILE A 20 -16.45 -15.08 -6.16
N ALA A 21 -16.56 -14.45 -7.31
CA ALA A 21 -15.65 -13.39 -7.75
C ALA A 21 -15.68 -12.20 -6.77
N ASP A 22 -16.86 -11.78 -6.32
CA ASP A 22 -17.03 -10.72 -5.33
C ASP A 22 -16.42 -11.11 -3.97
N ARG A 23 -16.67 -12.34 -3.50
CA ARG A 23 -16.05 -12.82 -2.25
C ARG A 23 -14.53 -12.85 -2.34
N VAL A 24 -13.98 -13.36 -3.44
CA VAL A 24 -12.53 -13.39 -3.66
C VAL A 24 -11.98 -11.97 -3.72
N ALA A 25 -12.64 -11.06 -4.43
CA ALA A 25 -12.26 -9.66 -4.50
C ALA A 25 -12.28 -8.98 -3.13
N GLU A 26 -13.27 -9.26 -2.27
CA GLU A 26 -13.33 -8.71 -0.91
C GLU A 26 -12.16 -9.20 -0.04
N HIS A 27 -11.86 -10.50 -0.10
CA HIS A 27 -10.71 -11.09 0.58
C HIS A 27 -9.39 -10.51 0.08
N THR A 28 -9.21 -10.43 -1.25
CA THR A 28 -8.02 -9.83 -1.87
C THR A 28 -7.87 -8.37 -1.48
N ASN A 29 -8.94 -7.58 -1.52
CA ASN A 29 -8.90 -6.16 -1.17
C ASN A 29 -8.49 -5.96 0.30
N ARG A 30 -8.98 -6.79 1.23
CA ARG A 30 -8.50 -6.77 2.63
C ARG A 30 -7.01 -7.10 2.73
N SER A 31 -6.55 -8.14 2.04
CA SER A 31 -5.12 -8.50 2.05
C SER A 31 -4.24 -7.41 1.46
N VAL A 32 -4.65 -6.80 0.35
CA VAL A 32 -3.94 -5.69 -0.29
C VAL A 32 -3.93 -4.47 0.63
N LEU A 33 -5.06 -4.12 1.25
CA LEU A 33 -5.13 -3.03 2.23
C LEU A 33 -4.15 -3.23 3.40
N ILE A 34 -4.07 -4.44 3.95
CA ILE A 34 -3.12 -4.76 5.03
C ILE A 34 -1.68 -4.62 4.53
N LEU A 35 -1.37 -5.18 3.35
CA LEU A 35 -0.02 -5.11 2.78
C LEU A 35 0.41 -3.68 2.46
N THR A 36 -0.48 -2.88 1.89
CA THR A 36 -0.24 -1.45 1.63
C THR A 36 -0.04 -0.68 2.93
N ALA A 37 -0.87 -0.92 3.95
CA ALA A 37 -0.70 -0.29 5.26
C ALA A 37 0.66 -0.62 5.90
N VAL A 38 1.06 -1.89 5.87
CA VAL A 38 2.39 -2.32 6.35
C VAL A 38 3.51 -1.65 5.55
N THR A 39 3.37 -1.56 4.23
CA THR A 39 4.36 -0.92 3.35
C THR A 39 4.51 0.56 3.65
N VAL A 40 3.40 1.29 3.84
CA VAL A 40 3.41 2.72 4.20
C VAL A 40 4.12 2.95 5.54
N ILE A 41 3.92 2.07 6.52
CA ILE A 41 4.62 2.11 7.81
C ILE A 41 6.11 1.76 7.67
N ALA A 42 6.45 0.84 6.76
CA ALA A 42 7.82 0.41 6.52
C ALA A 42 8.61 1.38 5.61
N LEU A 43 7.94 2.24 4.85
CA LEU A 43 8.55 3.20 3.95
C LEU A 43 9.54 4.16 4.65
N PRO A 44 9.23 4.80 5.79
CA PRO A 44 10.17 5.69 6.49
C PRO A 44 11.44 4.96 6.93
N ILE A 45 11.31 3.76 7.51
CA ILE A 45 12.46 3.02 8.01
C ILE A 45 13.32 2.49 6.86
N ASN A 46 12.72 2.06 5.75
CA ASN A 46 13.45 1.68 4.53
C ASN A 46 14.19 2.87 3.91
N LEU A 47 13.61 4.08 3.93
CA LEU A 47 14.27 5.28 3.43
C LEU A 47 15.48 5.67 4.29
N ILE A 48 15.34 5.60 5.62
CA ILE A 48 16.43 5.84 6.57
C ILE A 48 17.54 4.80 6.40
N ALA A 49 17.18 3.52 6.33
CA ALA A 49 18.13 2.43 6.12
C ALA A 49 18.81 2.49 4.75
N GLY A 50 18.10 2.88 3.69
CA GLY A 50 18.65 3.07 2.36
C GLY A 50 19.69 4.20 2.31
N PHE A 51 19.44 5.31 3.00
CA PHE A 51 20.41 6.41 3.12
C PHE A 51 21.63 6.05 3.96
N LEU A 52 21.46 5.26 5.02
CA LEU A 52 22.55 4.81 5.88
C LEU A 52 23.35 3.64 5.28
N GLY A 53 22.68 2.79 4.49
CA GLY A 53 23.22 1.59 3.87
C GLY A 53 23.82 1.82 2.48
N MET A 54 23.38 2.85 1.75
CA MET A 54 24.25 3.45 0.74
C MET A 54 25.49 3.90 1.48
N ASN A 55 26.64 3.32 1.15
CA ASN A 55 27.94 3.72 1.64
C ASN A 55 28.18 5.18 1.20
N VAL A 56 27.59 6.14 1.92
CA VAL A 56 27.75 7.57 1.73
C VAL A 56 29.15 7.97 2.22
N GLY A 57 30.15 7.42 1.54
CA GLY A 57 31.48 8.03 1.39
C GLY A 57 31.44 9.36 0.60
N GLY A 58 30.25 9.93 0.36
CA GLY A 58 30.01 11.09 -0.48
C GLY A 58 28.91 12.03 0.03
N LEU A 59 28.84 12.29 1.34
CA LEU A 59 28.29 13.56 1.81
C LEU A 59 29.24 14.69 1.35
N PRO A 60 28.79 15.70 0.57
CA PRO A 60 29.48 16.98 0.43
C PRO A 60 29.42 17.85 1.72
N PHE A 61 29.26 17.22 2.89
CA PHE A 61 29.23 17.81 4.23
C PHE A 61 29.90 16.86 5.23
N ARG A 62 31.17 16.52 5.02
CA ARG A 62 31.97 15.65 5.91
C ARG A 62 32.23 16.23 7.32
N TYR A 63 31.73 17.43 7.64
CA TYR A 63 32.12 18.16 8.86
C TYR A 63 30.97 18.52 9.81
N ASP A 64 29.69 18.34 9.45
CA ASP A 64 28.57 18.75 10.32
C ASP A 64 27.54 17.64 10.57
N PRO A 65 27.26 17.28 11.84
CA PRO A 65 26.19 16.35 12.24
C PRO A 65 24.78 16.74 11.74
N CYS A 66 24.63 17.96 11.22
CA CYS A 66 23.37 18.49 10.71
C CYS A 66 22.86 17.78 9.44
N GLY A 67 23.73 17.18 8.61
CA GLY A 67 23.30 16.51 7.38
C GLY A 67 22.38 15.30 7.62
N PHE A 68 22.70 14.50 8.66
CA PHE A 68 21.87 13.40 9.11
C PHE A 68 20.50 13.88 9.61
N TRP A 69 20.49 14.96 10.41
CA TRP A 69 19.26 15.56 10.93
C TRP A 69 18.36 16.12 9.83
N ILE A 70 18.92 16.74 8.78
CA ILE A 70 18.14 17.27 7.66
C ILE A 70 17.45 16.15 6.88
N VAL A 71 18.17 15.06 6.56
CA VAL A 71 17.59 13.93 5.83
C VAL A 71 16.53 13.21 6.68
N MET A 72 16.78 13.05 7.99
CA MET A 72 15.80 12.52 8.93
C MET A 72 14.53 13.39 8.96
N LEU A 73 14.67 14.71 9.04
CA LEU A 73 13.56 15.66 9.10
C LEU A 73 12.76 15.67 7.79
N ILE A 74 13.42 15.57 6.63
CA ILE A 74 12.78 15.43 5.32
C ILE A 74 12.02 14.09 5.24
N ALA A 75 12.64 12.98 5.64
CA ALA A 75 12.01 11.66 5.62
C ALA A 75 10.77 11.60 6.52
N VAL A 76 10.87 12.12 7.75
CA VAL A 76 9.77 12.18 8.71
C VAL A 76 8.68 13.11 8.20
N SER A 77 9.01 14.31 7.69
CA SER A 77 8.02 15.25 7.17
C SER A 77 7.26 14.68 5.97
N LEU A 78 7.95 14.04 5.02
CA LEU A 78 7.32 13.43 3.85
C LEU A 78 6.42 12.26 4.25
N THR A 79 6.87 11.44 5.20
CA THR A 79 6.08 10.32 5.75
C THR A 79 4.85 10.82 6.50
N SER A 80 4.99 11.83 7.35
CA SER A 80 3.87 12.46 8.06
C SER A 80 2.89 13.12 7.09
N LEU A 81 3.39 13.76 6.01
CA LEU A 81 2.54 14.38 5.00
C LEU A 81 1.76 13.34 4.19
N ALA A 82 2.42 12.24 3.80
CA ALA A 82 1.77 11.13 3.13
C ALA A 82 0.74 10.44 4.03
N ALA A 83 1.09 10.19 5.30
CA ALA A 83 0.17 9.64 6.30
C ALA A 83 -1.04 10.57 6.52
N TRP A 84 -0.82 11.87 6.62
CA TRP A 84 -1.88 12.87 6.76
C TRP A 84 -2.79 12.92 5.52
N LEU A 85 -2.24 12.88 4.30
CA LEU A 85 -3.01 12.82 3.06
C LEU A 85 -3.86 11.55 2.98
N ILE A 86 -3.29 10.39 3.34
CA ILE A 86 -4.03 9.11 3.35
C ILE A 86 -5.16 9.16 4.39
N PHE A 87 -4.90 9.67 5.60
CA PHE A 87 -5.94 9.82 6.64
C PHE A 87 -7.05 10.78 6.22
N ARG A 88 -6.69 11.87 5.54
CA ARG A 88 -7.63 12.84 5.02
C ARG A 88 -8.49 12.26 3.89
N LEU A 89 -7.89 11.53 2.96
CA LEU A 89 -8.61 10.90 1.85
C LEU A 89 -9.53 9.75 2.30
N ARG A 90 -9.25 9.13 3.45
CA ARG A 90 -10.12 8.10 4.06
C ARG A 90 -11.26 8.68 4.89
N SER A 91 -11.30 10.00 5.09
CA SER A 91 -12.32 10.71 5.86
C SER A 91 -13.38 11.42 5.00
N ASP A 92 -13.23 11.37 3.66
CA ASP A 92 -14.28 11.64 2.68
C ASP A 92 -14.95 10.31 2.25
#